data_AF-A0A6P6H6X4-F1
#
_entry.id   AF-A0A6P6H6X4-F1
#
_cell.length_a   1.000
_cell.length_b   1.000
_cell.length_c   1.000
_cell.angle_alpha   90.00
_cell.angle_beta   90.00
_cell.angle_gamma   90.00
#
_symmetry.space_group_name_H-M   'P 1'
#
loop_
_entity.id
_entity.type
_entity.pdbx_description
1 polymer ?
#
loop_
_entity_poly.entity_id
_entity_poly.type
_entity_poly.pdbx_seq_one_letter_code
_entity_poly.pdbx_strand_id
1 'polypeptide(L)'
;MQLFVRARELHTLEVTGLETVAQIKAHVAFLEGLTTEDKVVLLAGSPLQDEATLGQCGVEALATLEVVGRMLGEQQPSFILQQLGELGREQRNSWGEEGELSIASSGARQA
;
A
#
# COMPACT_ATOMS: atom_id res chain seq x y z
N MET A 1 -15.26 15.49 -4.49
CA MET A 1 -14.16 14.65 -5.00
C MET A 1 -14.53 13.18 -4.80
N GLN A 2 -14.12 12.30 -5.70
CA GLN A 2 -14.42 10.86 -5.59
C GLN A 2 -13.18 10.12 -5.08
N LEU A 3 -13.38 9.12 -4.23
CA LEU A 3 -12.32 8.25 -3.70
C LEU A 3 -12.68 6.79 -3.86
N PHE A 4 -11.65 5.96 -3.92
CA PHE A 4 -11.77 4.51 -3.85
C PHE A 4 -11.35 4.04 -2.48
N VAL A 5 -12.16 3.23 -1.83
CA VAL A 5 -11.81 2.64 -0.54
C VAL A 5 -11.84 1.12 -0.68
N ARG A 6 -10.66 0.51 -0.51
CA ARG A 6 -10.44 -0.92 -0.58
C ARG A 6 -10.48 -1.49 0.83
N ALA A 7 -11.58 -2.16 1.16
CA ALA A 7 -11.75 -2.91 2.40
C ALA A 7 -11.89 -4.40 2.06
N ARG A 8 -13.06 -5.02 2.30
CA ARG A 8 -13.35 -6.36 1.79
C ARG A 8 -13.62 -6.31 0.29
N GLU A 9 -14.41 -5.33 -0.11
CA GLU A 9 -14.68 -4.99 -1.51
C GLU A 9 -14.23 -3.55 -1.80
N LEU A 10 -14.15 -3.21 -3.09
CA LEU A 10 -13.78 -1.88 -3.54
C LEU A 10 -15.03 -0.98 -3.56
N HIS A 11 -15.07 0.02 -2.69
CA HIS A 11 -16.16 0.98 -2.60
C HIS A 11 -15.76 2.32 -3.22
N THR A 12 -16.71 2.99 -3.87
CA THR A 12 -16.52 4.34 -4.41
C THR A 12 -17.28 5.33 -3.53
N LEU A 13 -16.58 6.31 -2.97
CA LEU A 13 -17.16 7.32 -2.08
C LEU A 13 -17.01 8.71 -2.68
N GLU A 14 -18.10 9.46 -2.71
CA GLU A 14 -18.05 10.91 -2.94
C GLU A 14 -17.86 11.65 -1.62
N VAL A 15 -16.79 12.43 -1.55
CA VAL A 15 -16.40 13.17 -0.35
C VAL A 15 -16.09 14.62 -0.72
N THR A 16 -16.12 15.53 0.24
CA THR A 16 -15.84 16.95 -0.02
C THR A 16 -14.36 17.31 0.21
N GLY A 17 -13.56 16.38 0.77
CA GLY A 17 -12.17 16.62 1.18
C GLY A 17 -12.01 17.21 2.59
N LEU A 18 -13.11 17.64 3.20
CA LEU A 18 -13.19 18.11 4.59
C LEU A 18 -13.47 17.00 5.60
N GLU A 19 -13.90 15.83 5.11
CA GLU A 19 -14.16 14.67 5.96
C GLU A 19 -12.87 14.18 6.61
N THR A 20 -13.00 13.64 7.82
CA THR A 20 -11.88 12.99 8.51
C THR A 20 -11.73 11.55 8.07
N VAL A 21 -10.52 11.01 8.26
CA VAL A 21 -10.25 9.59 8.03
C VAL A 21 -11.16 8.72 8.89
N ALA A 22 -11.49 9.15 10.12
CA ALA A 22 -12.46 8.48 10.99
C ALA A 22 -13.85 8.36 10.34
N GLN A 23 -14.35 9.43 9.72
CA GLN A 23 -15.66 9.43 9.06
C GLN A 23 -15.69 8.50 7.86
N ILE A 24 -14.65 8.50 7.02
CA ILE A 24 -14.55 7.58 5.88
C ILE A 24 -14.51 6.12 6.35
N LYS A 25 -13.73 5.85 7.40
CA LYS A 25 -13.63 4.52 8.00
C LYS A 25 -14.99 4.05 8.54
N ALA A 26 -15.70 4.92 9.26
CA ALA A 26 -17.03 4.63 9.79
C ALA A 26 -18.05 4.38 8.66
N HIS A 27 -17.98 5.13 7.57
CA HIS A 27 -18.87 4.98 6.43
C HIS A 27 -18.70 3.61 5.76
N VAL A 28 -17.46 3.21 5.45
CA VAL A 28 -17.18 1.89 4.85
C VAL A 28 -17.47 0.76 5.82
N ALA A 29 -17.16 0.93 7.10
CA ALA A 29 -17.51 -0.03 8.14
C ALA A 29 -19.03 -0.25 8.23
N PHE A 30 -19.83 0.81 8.10
CA PHE A 30 -21.27 0.71 8.07
C PHE A 30 -21.78 -0.04 6.84
N LEU A 31 -21.23 0.26 5.66
CA LEU A 31 -21.61 -0.40 4.40
C LEU A 31 -21.31 -1.90 4.41
N GLU A 32 -20.18 -2.30 4.98
CA GLU A 32 -19.75 -3.70 5.01
C GLU A 32 -20.13 -4.43 6.31
N GLY A 33 -20.68 -3.73 7.30
CA GLY A 33 -21.00 -4.27 8.62
C GLY A 33 -19.77 -4.73 9.43
N LEU A 34 -18.66 -3.99 9.31
CA LEU A 34 -17.38 -4.34 9.94
C LEU A 34 -17.07 -3.41 11.12
N THR A 35 -16.35 -3.88 12.14
CA THR A 35 -15.95 -3.06 13.29
C THR A 35 -14.82 -2.08 12.92
N THR A 36 -14.92 -0.83 13.38
CA THR A 36 -13.97 0.26 13.12
C THR A 36 -12.81 0.33 14.10
N GLU A 37 -12.96 -0.29 15.27
CA GLU A 37 -12.04 -0.20 16.42
C GLU A 37 -10.65 -0.76 16.11
N ASP A 38 -10.57 -1.78 15.27
CA ASP A 38 -9.33 -2.51 14.98
C ASP A 38 -8.76 -2.22 13.57
N LYS A 39 -9.34 -1.23 12.87
CA LYS A 39 -8.99 -0.94 11.48
C LYS A 39 -8.11 0.30 11.33
N VAL A 40 -7.05 0.16 10.54
CA VAL A 40 -6.14 1.23 10.11
C VAL A 40 -6.42 1.56 8.65
N VAL A 41 -6.51 2.86 8.34
CA VAL A 41 -6.60 3.35 6.96
C VAL A 41 -5.19 3.70 6.49
N LEU A 42 -4.82 3.20 5.32
CA LEU A 42 -3.55 3.46 4.66
C LEU A 42 -3.81 4.26 3.38
N LEU A 43 -2.95 5.24 3.10
CA LEU A 43 -2.87 5.93 1.82
C LEU A 43 -1.49 5.65 1.24
N ALA A 44 -1.43 5.00 0.06
CA ALA A 44 -0.16 4.62 -0.57
C ALA A 44 0.82 3.92 0.40
N GLY A 45 0.30 3.03 1.25
CA GLY A 45 1.08 2.32 2.27
C GLY A 45 1.42 3.12 3.54
N SER A 46 1.05 4.40 3.63
CA SER A 46 1.26 5.25 4.82
C SER A 46 0.01 5.26 5.71
N PRO A 47 0.12 4.88 7.00
CA PRO A 47 -1.03 4.88 7.91
C PRO A 47 -1.47 6.31 8.22
N LEU A 48 -2.78 6.53 8.15
CA LEU A 48 -3.38 7.83 8.41
C LEU A 48 -3.94 7.89 9.83
N GLN A 49 -3.82 9.08 10.44
CA GLN A 49 -4.47 9.38 11.71
C GLN A 49 -5.96 9.65 11.48
N ASP A 50 -6.79 9.09 12.36
CA ASP A 50 -8.24 9.24 12.34
C ASP A 50 -8.68 10.71 12.54
N GLU A 51 -7.91 11.49 13.29
CA GLU A 51 -8.11 12.92 13.51
C GLU A 51 -7.74 13.81 12.30
N ALA A 52 -7.00 13.28 11.32
CA ALA A 52 -6.59 14.03 10.14
C ALA A 52 -7.74 14.14 9.12
N THR A 53 -7.87 15.32 8.51
CA THR A 53 -8.78 15.51 7.36
C THR A 53 -8.15 14.98 6.07
N LEU A 54 -8.98 14.56 5.13
CA LEU A 54 -8.52 14.10 3.81
C LEU A 54 -7.64 15.15 3.10
N GLY A 55 -8.01 16.42 3.21
CA GLY A 55 -7.21 17.53 2.65
C GLY A 55 -5.85 17.69 3.31
N GLN A 56 -5.74 17.54 4.64
CA GLN A 56 -4.45 17.62 5.35
C GLN A 56 -3.54 16.44 5.04
N CYS A 57 -4.13 15.29 4.76
CA CYS A 57 -3.42 14.09 4.35
C CYS A 57 -2.92 14.17 2.88
N GLY A 58 -3.36 15.15 2.09
CA GLY A 58 -3.04 15.21 0.66
C GLY A 58 -3.78 14.16 -0.16
N VAL A 59 -4.97 13.75 0.29
CA VAL A 59 -5.81 12.80 -0.47
C VAL A 59 -6.37 13.51 -1.70
N GLU A 60 -5.94 13.07 -2.87
CA GLU A 60 -6.41 13.59 -4.16
C GLU A 60 -7.69 12.90 -4.64
N ALA A 61 -8.34 13.50 -5.65
CA ALA A 61 -9.43 12.84 -6.34
C ALA A 61 -8.93 11.54 -7.00
N LEU A 62 -9.75 10.49 -6.93
CA LEU A 62 -9.45 9.14 -7.41
C LEU A 62 -8.35 8.42 -6.62
N ALA A 63 -7.94 8.94 -5.45
CA ALA A 63 -7.03 8.23 -4.58
C ALA A 63 -7.67 6.96 -4.01
N THR A 64 -6.83 5.95 -3.78
CA THR A 64 -7.24 4.66 -3.19
C THR A 64 -6.79 4.60 -1.74
N LEU A 65 -7.76 4.49 -0.83
CA LEU A 65 -7.54 4.25 0.60
C LEU A 65 -7.70 2.78 0.90
N GLU A 66 -6.80 2.21 1.67
CA GLU A 66 -6.84 0.80 2.03
C GLU A 66 -7.16 0.63 3.50
N VAL A 67 -8.19 -0.15 3.81
CA VAL A 67 -8.66 -0.35 5.18
C VAL A 67 -8.26 -1.75 5.64
N VAL A 68 -7.28 -1.81 6.52
CA VAL A 68 -6.70 -3.06 7.01
C VAL A 68 -7.08 -3.29 8.47
N GLY A 69 -7.51 -4.50 8.81
CA GLY A 69 -7.78 -4.90 10.20
C GLY A 69 -6.50 -5.42 10.89
N ARG A 70 -6.30 -5.07 12.15
CA ARG A 70 -5.22 -5.59 13.01
C ARG A 70 -5.68 -6.86 13.75
N MET A 71 -6.00 -7.94 13.03
CA MET A 71 -6.38 -9.17 13.71
C MET A 71 -5.25 -9.70 14.63
N LEU A 72 -5.51 -9.71 15.94
CA LEU A 72 -4.78 -10.50 16.93
C LEU A 72 -5.25 -11.96 16.83
N GLY A 73 -4.69 -12.70 15.87
CA GLY A 73 -4.95 -14.12 15.68
C GLY A 73 -4.46 -14.63 14.33
N GLU A 74 -3.19 -15.05 14.28
CA GLU A 74 -2.62 -15.96 13.28
C GLU A 74 -2.92 -15.66 11.78
N GLN A 75 -2.95 -14.40 11.38
CA GLN A 75 -2.84 -14.04 9.96
C GLN A 75 -1.65 -13.12 9.74
N GLN A 76 -0.87 -13.52 8.74
CA GLN A 76 0.57 -13.30 8.67
C GLN A 76 1.00 -11.82 8.65
N PRO A 77 2.22 -11.50 9.15
CA PRO A 77 2.89 -10.20 8.94
C PRO A 77 3.13 -9.85 7.46
N SER A 78 2.85 -10.78 6.54
CA SER A 78 3.07 -10.62 5.12
C SER A 78 2.10 -9.65 4.45
N PHE A 79 0.92 -9.34 5.00
CA PHE A 79 0.02 -8.37 4.35
C PHE A 79 0.52 -6.92 4.45
N ILE A 80 1.07 -6.53 5.61
CA ILE A 80 1.63 -5.18 5.83
C ILE A 80 3.01 -5.06 5.16
N LEU A 81 3.82 -6.13 5.16
CA LEU A 81 5.14 -6.14 4.52
C LEU A 81 5.11 -6.37 3.00
N GLN A 82 4.07 -6.99 2.44
CA GLN A 82 3.92 -7.13 0.98
C GLN A 82 3.62 -5.78 0.33
N GLN A 83 2.75 -4.96 0.94
CA GLN A 83 2.44 -3.61 0.45
C GLN A 83 3.61 -2.63 0.62
N LEU A 84 4.37 -2.71 1.72
CA LEU A 84 5.58 -1.89 1.92
C LEU A 84 6.78 -2.35 1.06
N GLY A 85 6.76 -3.60 0.57
CA GLY A 85 7.82 -4.18 -0.25
C GLY A 85 7.79 -3.79 -1.73
N GLU A 86 6.69 -3.21 -2.23
CA GLU A 86 6.55 -2.77 -3.62
C GLU A 86 7.05 -1.33 -3.84
N LEU A 87 6.94 -0.46 -2.84
CA LEU A 87 7.49 0.90 -2.88
C LEU A 87 9.03 0.96 -2.72
N GLY A 88 9.65 -0.12 -2.24
CA GLY A 88 11.10 -0.20 -2.03
C GLY A 88 11.91 -0.87 -3.15
N ARG A 89 11.26 -1.42 -4.19
CA ARG A 89 11.95 -2.13 -5.29
C ARG A 89 12.11 -1.34 -6.58
N GLU A 90 11.45 -0.19 -6.71
CA GLU A 90 11.47 0.59 -7.96
C GLU A 90 12.58 1.66 -8.01
N GLN A 91 13.43 1.74 -6.97
CA GLN A 91 14.57 2.67 -6.90
C GLN A 91 15.92 1.94 -6.78
N ARG A 92 16.00 0.65 -7.15
CA ARG A 92 17.26 -0.12 -7.18
C ARG A 92 17.45 -0.84 -8.51
N ASN A 93 17.20 -0.13 -9.61
CA ASN A 93 17.49 -0.55 -10.97
C ASN A 93 18.00 0.63 -11.82
N SER A 94 18.45 1.70 -11.15
CA SER A 94 19.07 2.87 -11.78
C SER A 94 20.45 3.16 -11.21
N TRP A 95 21.33 2.16 -11.09
CA TRP A 95 22.77 2.38 -11.05
C TRP A 95 23.49 1.17 -11.67
N GLY A 96 23.88 1.34 -12.94
CA GLY A 96 25.09 0.76 -13.53
C GLY A 96 25.03 -0.70 -13.98
N GLU A 97 24.58 -0.90 -15.21
CA GLU A 97 25.35 -1.73 -16.13
C GLU A 97 26.75 -1.12 -16.26
N GLU A 98 27.80 -1.88 -15.96
CA GLU A 98 29.11 -1.91 -16.63
C GLU A 98 29.66 -3.28 -16.19
N GLY A 99 29.68 -4.31 -17.03
CA GLY A 99 30.68 -4.45 -18.07
C GLY A 99 31.90 -5.19 -17.52
N GLU A 100 32.37 -6.19 -18.26
CA GLU A 100 33.60 -6.99 -18.06
C GLU A 100 33.44 -8.37 -17.39
N LEU A 101 33.96 -9.47 -17.95
CA LEU A 101 34.45 -9.78 -19.30
C LEU A 101 34.59 -11.31 -19.30
N SER A 102 34.08 -11.93 -20.35
CA SER A 102 34.40 -13.32 -20.68
C SER A 102 35.91 -13.46 -20.88
N ILE A 103 36.57 -14.36 -20.16
CA ILE A 103 37.73 -15.07 -20.69
C ILE A 103 37.53 -16.58 -20.53
N ALA A 104 36.91 -17.17 -21.54
CA ALA A 104 37.16 -18.54 -21.89
C ALA A 104 38.59 -18.64 -22.43
N SER A 105 39.46 -19.41 -21.77
CA SER A 105 40.68 -19.92 -22.38
C SER A 105 40.60 -21.43 -22.50
N SER A 106 40.38 -21.82 -23.75
CA SER A 106 40.33 -23.18 -24.27
C SER A 106 41.73 -23.81 -24.32
N GLY A 107 41.81 -25.09 -23.95
CA GLY A 107 42.54 -26.13 -24.70
C GLY A 107 44.07 -26.25 -24.58
N ALA A 108 44.52 -27.38 -24.01
CA ALA A 108 45.67 -28.19 -24.43
C ALA A 108 45.83 -29.34 -23.41
N ARG A 109 46.21 -30.59 -23.70
CA ARG A 109 46.54 -31.37 -24.90
C ARG A 109 46.70 -32.82 -24.39
N GLN A 110 46.50 -33.79 -25.28
CA GLN A 110 46.84 -35.21 -25.14
C GLN A 110 48.28 -35.46 -24.63
N ALA A 111 48.44 -36.51 -23.81
CA ALA A 111 49.38 -37.63 -24.01
C ALA A 111 49.04 -38.75 -23.03
#